data_AF-A0AA96R7G4-F1
#
_entry.id   AF-A0AA96R7G4-F1
#
_cell.length_a   1.000
_cell.length_b   1.000
_cell.length_c   1.000
_cell.angle_alpha   90.00
_cell.angle_beta   90.00
_cell.angle_gamma   90.00
#
_symmetry.space_group_name_H-M   'P 1'
#
loop_
_entity.id
_entity.type
_entity.pdbx_description
1 polymer ?
#
loop_
_entity_poly.entity_id
_entity_poly.type
_entity_poly.pdbx_seq_one_letter_code
_entity_poly.pdbx_strand_id
1 'polypeptide(L)' 'MAKILIGLGILFLVIGLVHLFFPNAFSWFGRMPGDVNYRSEGGGFSFHFPIVIMIIVSIILTIILNLFNR' A
#
# COMPACT_ATOMS: atom_id res chain seq x y z
N MET A 1 1.76 -9.55 23.34
CA MET A 1 2.66 -10.16 22.32
C MET A 1 1.96 -11.22 21.46
N ALA A 2 1.42 -12.31 22.01
CA ALA A 2 0.76 -13.36 21.23
C ALA A 2 -0.40 -12.87 20.33
N LYS A 3 -1.26 -11.98 20.84
CA LYS A 3 -2.35 -11.38 20.06
C LYS A 3 -1.87 -10.58 18.84
N ILE A 4 -0.72 -9.91 18.96
CA ILE A 4 -0.11 -9.13 17.87
C ILE A 4 0.45 -10.07 16.81
N LEU A 5 1.12 -11.14 17.21
CA LEU A 5 1.63 -12.19 16.32
C LEU A 5 0.49 -12.88 15.54
N ILE A 6 -0.61 -13.21 16.22
CA ILE A 6 -1.81 -13.79 15.59
C ILE A 6 -2.42 -12.81 14.60
N GLY A 7 -2.56 -11.53 14.98
CA GLY A 7 -3.09 -10.48 14.10
C GLY A 7 -2.24 -10.29 12.84
N LEU A 8 -0.90 -10.26 12.97
CA LEU A 8 0.03 -10.19 11.85
C LEU A 8 -0.07 -11.42 10.95
N GLY A 9 -0.19 -12.62 11.51
CA GLY A 9 -0.35 -13.85 10.73
C GLY A 9 -1.63 -13.83 9.89
N ILE A 10 -2.74 -13.38 10.47
CA ILE A 10 -4.02 -13.22 9.76
C ILE A 10 -3.88 -12.17 8.64
N LEU A 11 -3.21 -11.05 8.91
CA LEU A 11 -2.98 -10.00 7.92
C LEU A 11 -2.23 -10.52 6.70
N PHE A 12 -1.12 -11.25 6.91
CA PHE A 12 -0.35 -11.85 5.81
C PHE A 12 -1.13 -12.92 5.05
N LEU A 13 -1.96 -13.71 5.74
CA LEU A 13 -2.82 -14.72 5.11
C LEU A 13 -3.82 -14.05 4.16
N VAL A 14 -4.46 -12.96 4.61
CA VAL A 14 -5.40 -12.19 3.77
C VAL A 14 -4.69 -11.59 2.56
N ILE A 15 -3.51 -10.99 2.74
CA ILE A 15 -2.70 -10.45 1.63
C ILE A 15 -2.35 -11.55 0.62
N GLY A 16 -1.94 -12.73 1.09
CA GLY A 16 -1.62 -13.88 0.26
C GLY A 16 -2.82 -14.39 -0.55
N LEU A 17 -4.01 -14.46 0.08
CA LEU A 17 -5.25 -14.85 -0.61
C LEU A 17 -5.64 -13.83 -1.68
N VAL A 18 -5.57 -12.52 -1.38
CA VAL A 18 -5.85 -11.47 -2.36
C VAL A 18 -4.90 -11.58 -3.55
N HIS A 19 -3.61 -11.82 -3.30
CA HIS A 19 -2.62 -12.00 -4.37
C HIS A 19 -2.87 -13.26 -5.21
N LEU A 20 -3.34 -14.36 -4.58
CA LEU A 20 -3.62 -15.62 -5.27
C LEU A 20 -4.85 -15.52 -6.19
N PHE A 21 -5.95 -14.93 -5.71
CA PHE A 21 -7.21 -14.84 -6.47
C PHE A 21 -7.26 -13.63 -7.40
N PHE A 22 -6.51 -12.57 -7.08
CA PHE A 22 -6.42 -11.37 -7.88
C PHE A 22 -4.95 -11.02 -8.12
N PRO A 23 -4.25 -11.73 -9.03
CA PRO A 23 -2.84 -11.48 -9.30
C PRO A 23 -2.57 -10.06 -9.83
N ASN A 24 -3.57 -9.44 -10.48
CA ASN A 24 -3.51 -8.04 -10.93
C ASN A 24 -4.04 -7.03 -9.90
N ALA A 25 -4.49 -7.46 -8.71
CA ALA A 25 -4.93 -6.54 -7.66
C ALA A 25 -3.80 -5.70 -7.05
N PHE A 26 -2.56 -5.85 -7.50
CA PHE A 26 -1.48 -4.92 -7.18
C PHE A 26 -0.84 -4.29 -8.42
N SER A 27 -1.31 -4.61 -9.64
CA SER A 27 -0.71 -4.04 -10.87
C SER A 27 -1.00 -2.54 -11.05
N TRP A 28 -1.97 -2.01 -10.31
CA TRP A 28 -2.27 -0.59 -10.21
C TRP A 28 -1.35 0.13 -9.20
N PHE A 29 -0.71 -0.60 -8.29
CA PHE A 29 0.21 -0.06 -7.30
C PHE A 29 1.48 0.43 -8.01
N GLY A 30 1.61 1.76 -8.17
CA GLY A 30 2.72 2.41 -8.91
C GLY A 30 2.42 2.79 -10.37
N ARG A 31 1.21 2.51 -10.89
CA ARG A 31 0.75 2.96 -12.22
C ARG A 31 -0.49 3.86 -12.15
N MET A 32 -0.81 4.40 -10.97
CA MET A 32 -1.96 5.27 -10.81
C MET A 32 -1.72 6.62 -11.50
N PRO A 33 -2.68 7.14 -12.30
CA PRO A 33 -2.60 8.49 -12.83
C PRO A 33 -2.57 9.47 -11.64
N GLY A 34 -1.41 10.11 -11.43
CA GLY A 34 -1.15 10.96 -10.26
C GLY A 34 0.13 10.61 -9.49
N ASP A 35 0.70 9.42 -9.70
CA ASP A 35 2.03 9.09 -9.18
C ASP A 35 3.11 9.89 -9.96
N VAL A 36 3.94 10.63 -9.24
CA VAL A 36 4.99 11.45 -9.87
C VAL A 36 6.15 10.54 -10.24
N ASN A 37 6.21 10.21 -11.53
CA ASN A 37 7.28 9.43 -12.13
C ASN A 37 8.18 10.38 -12.91
N TYR A 38 9.26 10.84 -12.25
CA TYR A 38 10.26 11.67 -12.90
C TYR A 38 11.40 10.78 -13.40
N ARG A 39 11.63 10.76 -14.71
CA ARG A 39 12.82 10.14 -15.32
C ARG A 39 13.64 11.23 -15.99
N SER A 40 14.88 11.40 -15.55
CA SER A 40 15.82 12.30 -16.21
C SER A 40 16.12 11.81 -17.64
N GLU A 41 16.20 12.73 -18.59
CA GLU A 41 16.43 12.47 -20.02
C GLU A 41 17.74 11.70 -20.28
N GLY A 42 18.74 11.83 -19.40
CA GLY A 42 20.03 11.12 -19.48
C GLY A 42 20.07 9.71 -18.85
N GLY A 43 18.93 9.15 -18.44
CA GLY A 43 18.82 7.76 -17.95
C GLY A 43 19.39 7.46 -16.55
N GLY A 44 20.16 8.38 -15.95
CA GLY A 44 20.82 8.16 -14.67
C GLY A 44 19.96 8.34 -13.41
N PHE A 45 18.79 9.00 -13.50
CA PHE A 45 17.96 9.31 -12.33
C PHE A 45 16.48 9.08 -12.59
N SER A 46 15.87 8.29 -11.70
CA SER A 46 14.46 7.90 -11.74
C SER A 46 13.90 8.07 -10.34
N PHE A 47 12.97 9.02 -10.17
CA PHE A 47 12.28 9.28 -8.91
C PHE A 47 10.80 8.93 -9.06
N HIS A 48 10.35 8.01 -8.20
CA HIS A 48 8.97 7.55 -8.14
C HIS A 48 8.36 7.99 -6.82
N PHE A 49 7.35 8.87 -6.85
CA PHE A 49 6.66 9.34 -5.66
C PHE A 49 5.17 8.93 -5.70
N PRO A 50 4.79 7.89 -4.94
CA PRO A 50 3.44 7.32 -4.99
C PRO A 50 2.45 8.10 -4.11
N ILE A 51 2.11 9.32 -4.52
CA ILE A 51 1.27 10.26 -3.75
C ILE A 51 -0.09 9.64 -3.42
N VAL A 52 -0.72 8.99 -4.41
CA VAL A 52 -2.08 8.47 -4.28
C VAL A 52 -2.14 7.39 -3.21
N ILE A 53 -1.14 6.50 -3.20
CA ILE A 53 -1.01 5.44 -2.19
C ILE A 53 -0.81 6.05 -0.80
N MET A 54 0.04 7.08 -0.66
CA MET A 54 0.27 7.72 0.64
C MET A 54 -1.00 8.35 1.21
N ILE A 55 -1.83 8.98 0.37
CA ILE A 55 -3.11 9.54 0.79
C ILE A 55 -4.08 8.45 1.25
N ILE A 56 -4.22 7.36 0.47
CA ILE A 56 -5.09 6.23 0.82
C ILE A 56 -4.67 5.62 2.16
N VAL A 57 -3.37 5.36 2.33
CA VAL A 57 -2.81 4.81 3.58
C VAL A 57 -3.09 5.75 4.75
N SER A 58 -2.90 7.06 4.57
CA SER A 58 -3.18 8.05 5.60
C SER A 58 -4.65 8.02 6.03
N ILE A 59 -5.59 8.03 5.10
CA ILE A 59 -7.04 7.99 5.38
C ILE A 59 -7.41 6.71 6.13
N ILE A 60 -6.94 5.55 5.66
CA ILE A 60 -7.21 4.26 6.30
C ILE A 60 -6.68 4.27 7.74
N LEU A 61 -5.45 4.72 7.93
CA LEU A 61 -4.83 4.77 9.25
C LEU A 61 -5.58 5.71 10.19
N THR A 62 -6.02 6.88 9.70
CA THR A 62 -6.85 7.81 10.46
C THR A 62 -8.18 7.16 10.89
N ILE A 63 -8.86 6.46 9.99
CA ILE A 63 -10.11 5.75 10.30
C ILE A 63 -9.88 4.68 11.37
N ILE A 64 -8.84 3.85 11.20
CA ILE A 64 -8.48 2.79 12.15
C ILE A 64 -8.17 3.39 13.52
N LEU A 65 -7.28 4.37 13.59
CA LEU A 65 -6.91 5.02 14.86
C LEU A 65 -8.14 5.65 15.52
N ASN A 66 -9.01 6.33 14.77
CA ASN A 66 -10.22 6.93 15.34
C ASN A 66 -11.23 5.89 15.84
N LEU A 67 -11.30 4.72 15.19
CA LEU A 67 -12.19 3.63 15.61
C LEU A 67 -11.70 2.90 16.88
N PHE A 68 -10.37 2.76 17.04
CA PHE A 68 -9.75 2.12 18.21
C PHE A 68 -9.51 3.08 19.38
N ASN A 69 -9.58 4.39 19.17
CA ASN A 69 -9.38 5.43 20.20
C ASN A 69 -10.72 5.95 20.77
N ARG A 70 -11.82 5.22 20.53
CA ARG A 70 -13.05 5.25 21.35
C ARG A 70 -12.99 4.13 22.38
#